data_AF-A0A958R9I7-F1
#
_entry.id   AF-A0A958R9I7-F1
#
_cell.length_a   1.000
_cell.length_b   1.000
_cell.length_c   1.000
_cell.angle_alpha   90.00
_cell.angle_beta   90.00
_cell.angle_gamma   90.00
#
_symmetry.space_group_name_H-M   'P 1'
#
loop_
_entity.id
_entity.type
_entity.pdbx_description
1 polymer ?
#
loop_
_entity_poly.entity_id
_entity_poly.type
_entity_poly.pdbx_seq_one_letter_code
_entity_poly.pdbx_strand_id
1 'polypeptide(L)'
;IALEKAGIIKPKVPVVISERQPETETIFNLIAHQLKSKIVFAEDVNMPDYGTDLLGDYQKQNIKGVVACIRELKKFQVSEANIKVGLENVVGNTGLMGRWQILQASPLVVCDTAHNKEGLQYVVNQIQKQTFEQLHFVLGFVNDKDVQSVLPLFPKDAKYYFVKPAISRGMDSEHLKTLAAKAQLEGKAYKSVKKGFKKALSKAGKKDMVYVGGSTFVVAEVV
;
A
#
# COMPACT_ATOMS: atom_id res chain seq x y z
N ILE A 1 -14.60 5.44 -12.68
CA ILE A 1 -14.05 5.06 -11.35
C ILE A 1 -14.83 5.69 -10.20
N ALA A 2 -14.82 7.02 -10.01
CA ALA A 2 -15.49 7.66 -8.86
C ALA A 2 -17.00 7.34 -8.78
N LEU A 3 -17.72 7.45 -9.91
CA LEU A 3 -19.14 7.10 -9.99
C LEU A 3 -19.43 5.65 -9.58
N GLU A 4 -18.61 4.70 -10.05
CA GLU A 4 -18.74 3.29 -9.71
C GLU A 4 -18.53 3.06 -8.21
N LYS A 5 -17.49 3.67 -7.62
CA LYS A 5 -17.24 3.61 -6.18
C LYS A 5 -18.36 4.24 -5.36
N ALA A 6 -18.93 5.34 -5.82
CA ALA A 6 -20.05 6.01 -5.17
C ALA A 6 -21.34 5.17 -5.18
N GLY A 7 -21.43 4.12 -6.00
CA GLY A 7 -22.56 3.18 -6.02
C GLY A 7 -22.79 2.40 -4.72
N ILE A 8 -21.81 2.38 -3.79
CA ILE A 8 -21.99 1.79 -2.46
C ILE A 8 -22.75 2.71 -1.50
N ILE A 9 -22.87 4.01 -1.80
CA ILE A 9 -23.61 4.97 -0.96
C ILE A 9 -25.08 4.56 -0.95
N LYS A 10 -25.68 4.50 0.26
CA LYS A 10 -27.07 4.08 0.45
C LYS A 10 -27.93 5.23 0.96
N PRO A 11 -29.23 5.27 0.61
CA PRO A 11 -30.14 6.32 1.08
C PRO A 11 -30.09 6.49 2.60
N LYS A 12 -29.90 7.73 3.06
CA LYS A 12 -29.86 8.12 4.48
C LYS A 12 -28.78 7.42 5.33
N VAL A 13 -27.80 6.77 4.72
CA VAL A 13 -26.65 6.18 5.41
C VAL A 13 -25.45 7.11 5.24
N PRO A 14 -24.76 7.50 6.33
CA PRO A 14 -23.57 8.35 6.21
C PRO A 14 -22.50 7.72 5.30
N VAL A 15 -21.82 8.55 4.53
CA VAL A 15 -20.63 8.19 3.76
C VAL A 15 -19.43 8.94 4.31
N VAL A 16 -18.34 8.21 4.52
CA VAL A 16 -17.06 8.78 4.93
C VAL A 16 -16.08 8.71 3.77
N ILE A 17 -15.43 9.82 3.48
CA ILE A 17 -14.35 9.94 2.50
C ILE A 17 -13.06 10.22 3.28
N SER A 18 -12.07 9.32 3.18
CA SER A 18 -10.82 9.43 3.95
C SER A 18 -9.97 10.62 3.54
N GLU A 19 -9.82 10.83 2.22
CA GLU A 19 -9.00 11.91 1.66
C GLU A 19 -9.79 12.62 0.56
N ARG A 20 -9.77 13.95 0.56
CA ARG A 20 -10.50 14.77 -0.41
C ARG A 20 -9.69 14.88 -1.70
N GLN A 21 -10.34 14.61 -2.82
CA GLN A 21 -9.74 14.74 -4.15
C GLN A 21 -10.62 15.66 -5.01
N PRO A 22 -10.11 16.83 -5.45
CA PRO A 22 -10.90 17.80 -6.22
C PRO A 22 -11.60 17.19 -7.44
N GLU A 23 -10.97 16.22 -8.09
CA GLU A 23 -11.46 15.56 -9.31
C GLU A 23 -12.67 14.66 -9.06
N THR A 24 -12.90 14.22 -7.81
CA THR A 24 -13.97 13.28 -7.46
C THR A 24 -14.97 13.82 -6.44
N GLU A 25 -14.63 14.92 -5.76
CA GLU A 25 -15.43 15.52 -4.70
C GLU A 25 -16.86 15.86 -5.16
N THR A 26 -17.01 16.50 -6.31
CA THR A 26 -18.33 16.86 -6.86
C THR A 26 -19.23 15.65 -7.06
N ILE A 27 -18.67 14.51 -7.49
CA ILE A 27 -19.44 13.27 -7.71
C ILE A 27 -19.96 12.73 -6.39
N PHE A 28 -19.11 12.64 -5.37
CA PHE A 28 -19.50 12.14 -4.06
C PHE A 28 -20.51 13.06 -3.38
N ASN A 29 -20.31 14.38 -3.44
CA ASN A 29 -21.26 15.36 -2.90
C ASN A 29 -22.62 15.27 -3.58
N LEU A 30 -22.66 15.18 -4.91
CA LEU A 30 -23.91 15.08 -5.67
C LEU A 30 -24.69 13.82 -5.28
N ILE A 31 -24.02 12.66 -5.25
CA ILE A 31 -24.67 11.37 -4.96
C ILE A 31 -25.13 11.32 -3.50
N ALA A 32 -24.30 11.79 -2.56
CA ALA A 32 -24.69 11.89 -1.15
C ALA A 32 -25.92 12.78 -0.96
N HIS A 33 -25.96 13.95 -1.64
CA HIS A 33 -27.11 14.85 -1.62
C HIS A 33 -28.37 14.18 -2.18
N GLN A 34 -28.30 13.56 -3.36
CA GLN A 34 -29.42 12.85 -3.99
C GLN A 34 -29.98 11.74 -3.08
N LEU A 35 -29.10 11.00 -2.41
CA LEU A 35 -29.46 9.93 -1.49
C LEU A 35 -29.82 10.41 -0.08
N LYS A 36 -29.81 11.73 0.15
CA LYS A 36 -30.06 12.35 1.47
C LYS A 36 -29.15 11.77 2.55
N SER A 37 -27.90 11.51 2.18
CA SER A 37 -26.87 10.90 3.01
C SER A 37 -25.89 11.96 3.47
N LYS A 38 -25.57 11.94 4.77
CA LYS A 38 -24.51 12.80 5.33
C LYS A 38 -23.18 12.39 4.72
N ILE A 39 -22.44 13.34 4.16
CA ILE A 39 -21.05 13.13 3.75
C ILE A 39 -20.12 13.69 4.82
N VAL A 40 -19.08 12.93 5.16
CA VAL A 40 -18.04 13.33 6.11
C VAL A 40 -16.70 13.16 5.42
N PHE A 41 -15.93 14.23 5.32
CA PHE A 41 -14.52 14.15 4.93
C PHE A 41 -13.69 14.00 6.20
N ALA A 42 -12.90 12.93 6.30
CA ALA A 42 -12.14 12.64 7.51
C ALA A 42 -11.07 13.70 7.83
N GLU A 43 -10.63 14.45 6.83
CA GLU A 43 -9.72 15.60 6.97
C GLU A 43 -10.33 16.74 7.80
N ASP A 44 -11.66 16.92 7.76
CA ASP A 44 -12.35 17.99 8.48
C ASP A 44 -12.69 17.60 9.94
N VAL A 45 -12.49 16.33 10.29
CA VAL A 45 -12.83 15.81 11.62
C VAL A 45 -11.64 16.03 12.56
N ASN A 46 -11.83 16.88 13.57
CA ASN A 46 -10.84 17.01 14.63
C ASN A 46 -10.78 15.71 15.46
N MET A 47 -9.58 15.13 15.56
CA MET A 47 -9.35 13.88 16.27
C MET A 47 -7.95 13.88 16.89
N PRO A 48 -7.75 13.18 18.03
CA PRO A 48 -6.42 13.04 18.60
C PRO A 48 -5.51 12.26 17.65
N ASP A 49 -4.20 12.36 17.87
CA ASP A 49 -3.26 11.50 17.18
C ASP A 49 -3.32 10.09 17.76
N TYR A 50 -3.47 9.09 16.90
CA TYR A 50 -3.57 7.69 17.31
C TYR A 50 -2.32 6.93 16.85
N GLY A 51 -1.74 6.15 17.76
CA GLY A 51 -0.71 5.17 17.41
C GLY A 51 -1.28 3.97 16.68
N THR A 52 -0.43 3.27 15.92
CA THR A 52 -0.77 1.99 15.30
C THR A 52 0.44 1.06 15.15
N ASP A 53 0.21 -0.24 15.13
CA ASP A 53 1.20 -1.27 14.77
C ASP A 53 1.41 -1.41 13.25
N LEU A 54 0.63 -0.69 12.42
CA LEU A 54 0.82 -0.62 10.98
C LEU A 54 1.80 0.51 10.61
N LEU A 55 2.96 0.13 10.10
CA LEU A 55 4.11 1.02 9.98
C LEU A 55 4.16 1.86 8.69
N GLY A 56 3.19 1.74 7.79
CA GLY A 56 3.17 2.47 6.51
C GLY A 56 2.78 3.94 6.68
N ASP A 57 3.48 4.87 6.03
CA ASP A 57 3.23 6.32 6.15
C ASP A 57 1.78 6.71 5.76
N TYR A 58 1.19 5.97 4.81
CA TYR A 58 -0.19 6.16 4.37
C TYR A 58 -1.23 5.81 5.45
N GLN A 59 -0.83 5.10 6.52
CA GLN A 59 -1.75 4.74 7.59
C GLN A 59 -2.26 5.95 8.37
N LYS A 60 -1.51 7.06 8.37
CA LYS A 60 -1.98 8.32 8.95
C LYS A 60 -3.33 8.76 8.38
N GLN A 61 -3.56 8.56 7.09
CA GLN A 61 -4.81 8.94 6.43
C GLN A 61 -5.87 7.84 6.55
N ASN A 62 -5.46 6.57 6.49
CA ASN A 62 -6.38 5.45 6.73
C ASN A 62 -6.99 5.51 8.14
N ILE A 63 -6.18 5.83 9.16
CA ILE A 63 -6.63 5.98 10.55
C ILE A 63 -7.70 7.05 10.64
N LYS A 64 -7.51 8.22 10.02
CA LYS A 64 -8.53 9.27 10.00
C LYS A 64 -9.85 8.78 9.42
N GLY A 65 -9.79 8.10 8.28
CA GLY A 65 -10.96 7.51 7.63
C GLY A 65 -11.68 6.49 8.51
N VAL A 66 -10.94 5.59 9.16
CA VAL A 66 -11.49 4.56 10.05
C VAL A 66 -12.13 5.19 11.28
N VAL A 67 -11.46 6.14 11.94
CA VAL A 67 -11.98 6.82 13.14
C VAL A 67 -13.22 7.65 12.80
N ALA A 68 -13.21 8.38 11.69
CA ALA A 68 -14.38 9.11 11.21
C ALA A 68 -15.56 8.14 10.94
N CYS A 69 -15.30 6.97 10.35
CA CYS A 69 -16.32 5.94 10.14
C CYS A 69 -16.88 5.42 11.47
N ILE A 70 -16.03 5.08 12.44
CA ILE A 70 -16.45 4.60 13.77
C ILE A 70 -17.38 5.62 14.46
N ARG A 71 -17.08 6.93 14.36
CA ARG A 71 -17.90 7.99 14.97
C ARG A 71 -19.28 8.16 14.34
N GLU A 72 -19.46 7.72 13.10
CA GLU A 72 -20.77 7.67 12.42
C GLU A 72 -21.58 6.39 12.74
N LEU A 73 -20.95 5.36 13.32
CA LEU A 73 -21.61 4.09 13.69
C LEU A 73 -22.45 4.21 14.97
N LYS A 74 -23.58 4.92 14.92
CA LYS A 74 -24.45 5.21 16.09
C LYS A 74 -25.01 3.98 16.83
N LYS A 75 -25.01 2.79 16.21
CA LYS A 75 -25.50 1.55 16.83
C LYS A 75 -24.45 0.81 17.65
N PHE A 76 -23.18 1.22 17.55
CA PHE A 76 -22.08 0.61 18.28
C PHE A 76 -21.56 1.60 19.31
N GLN A 77 -21.34 1.12 20.54
CA GLN A 77 -20.66 1.89 21.56
C GLN A 77 -19.16 1.57 21.48
N VAL A 78 -18.41 2.43 20.80
CA VAL A 78 -16.96 2.31 20.70
C VAL A 78 -16.35 3.50 21.41
N SER A 79 -15.76 3.26 22.58
CA SER A 79 -15.09 4.32 23.34
C SER A 79 -13.75 4.70 22.68
N GLU A 80 -13.24 5.89 23.00
CA GLU A 80 -11.90 6.33 22.58
C GLU A 80 -10.80 5.34 23.02
N ALA A 81 -10.95 4.71 24.18
CA ALA A 81 -10.05 3.65 24.64
C ALA A 81 -10.09 2.40 23.73
N ASN A 82 -11.30 2.01 23.26
CA ASN A 82 -11.43 0.90 22.32
C ASN A 82 -10.76 1.22 20.97
N ILE A 83 -10.92 2.46 20.48
CA ILE A 83 -10.28 2.90 19.23
C ILE A 83 -8.76 2.83 19.36
N LYS A 84 -8.20 3.40 20.43
CA LYS A 84 -6.75 3.41 20.68
C LYS A 84 -6.19 1.99 20.73
N VAL A 85 -6.74 1.12 21.58
CA VAL A 85 -6.28 -0.27 21.73
C VAL A 85 -6.44 -1.05 20.42
N GLY A 86 -7.53 -0.81 19.68
CA GLY A 86 -7.78 -1.45 18.39
C GLY A 86 -6.76 -1.08 17.33
N LEU A 87 -6.40 0.22 17.24
CA LEU A 87 -5.41 0.72 16.30
C LEU A 87 -3.98 0.32 16.65
N GLU A 88 -3.65 0.22 17.94
CA GLU A 88 -2.34 -0.25 18.42
C GLU A 88 -2.11 -1.76 18.19
N ASN A 89 -3.14 -2.53 17.83
CA ASN A 89 -3.09 -3.98 17.67
C ASN A 89 -3.80 -4.48 16.39
N VAL A 90 -3.77 -3.72 15.29
CA VAL A 90 -4.53 -4.07 14.07
C VAL A 90 -4.07 -5.42 13.52
N VAL A 91 -2.75 -5.67 13.48
CA VAL A 91 -2.21 -6.93 12.95
C VAL A 91 -2.68 -8.11 13.81
N GLY A 92 -2.54 -8.01 15.12
CA GLY A 92 -2.98 -9.06 16.05
C GLY A 92 -4.50 -9.30 16.02
N ASN A 93 -5.29 -8.25 15.86
CA ASN A 93 -6.75 -8.32 15.85
C ASN A 93 -7.33 -8.85 14.53
N THR A 94 -6.70 -8.53 13.40
CA THR A 94 -7.30 -8.76 12.07
C THR A 94 -6.53 -9.75 11.19
N GLY A 95 -5.27 -10.05 11.54
CA GLY A 95 -4.37 -10.80 10.67
C GLY A 95 -3.98 -10.04 9.40
N LEU A 96 -4.11 -8.72 9.37
CA LEU A 96 -3.73 -7.91 8.20
C LEU A 96 -2.22 -7.99 7.96
N MET A 97 -1.82 -8.40 6.75
CA MET A 97 -0.43 -8.56 6.35
C MET A 97 -0.10 -7.70 5.13
N GLY A 98 1.20 -7.44 4.91
CA GLY A 98 1.70 -6.80 3.70
C GLY A 98 1.43 -5.28 3.60
N ARG A 99 1.35 -4.60 4.75
CA ARG A 99 1.25 -3.13 4.85
C ARG A 99 2.49 -2.61 5.56
N TRP A 100 3.51 -2.20 4.80
CA TRP A 100 4.86 -1.90 5.27
C TRP A 100 5.30 -2.86 6.39
N GLN A 101 5.30 -4.15 6.08
CA GLN A 101 5.56 -5.19 7.07
C GLN A 101 7.05 -5.52 7.10
N ILE A 102 7.66 -5.40 8.27
CA ILE A 102 9.05 -5.82 8.49
C ILE A 102 9.07 -7.34 8.65
N LEU A 103 9.81 -8.03 7.78
CA LEU A 103 10.00 -9.49 7.82
C LEU A 103 11.31 -9.88 8.49
N GLN A 104 12.29 -8.98 8.49
CA GLN A 104 13.62 -9.22 9.03
C GLN A 104 14.31 -7.89 9.37
N ALA A 105 15.14 -7.86 10.42
CA ALA A 105 15.82 -6.66 10.87
C ALA A 105 17.24 -6.44 10.28
N SER A 106 17.98 -7.50 9.93
CA SER A 106 19.37 -7.39 9.42
C SER A 106 19.72 -8.46 8.36
N PRO A 107 19.79 -8.13 7.06
CA PRO A 107 19.37 -6.86 6.45
C PRO A 107 17.91 -6.53 6.79
N LEU A 108 17.57 -5.25 6.73
CA LEU A 108 16.18 -4.82 6.86
C LEU A 108 15.41 -5.36 5.66
N VAL A 109 14.40 -6.19 5.90
CA VAL A 109 13.50 -6.71 4.87
C VAL A 109 12.10 -6.18 5.12
N VAL A 110 11.55 -5.46 4.16
CA VAL A 110 10.19 -4.88 4.23
C VAL A 110 9.39 -5.35 3.02
N CYS A 111 8.12 -5.69 3.22
CA CYS A 111 7.19 -5.93 2.12
C CYS A 111 5.96 -5.01 2.17
N ASP A 112 5.45 -4.61 1.00
CA ASP A 112 4.21 -3.85 0.87
C ASP A 112 3.42 -4.23 -0.40
N THR A 113 2.10 -4.32 -0.25
CA THR A 113 1.14 -4.74 -1.29
C THR A 113 0.78 -3.62 -2.29
N ALA A 114 1.35 -2.41 -2.13
CA ALA A 114 1.21 -1.31 -3.06
C ALA A 114 1.53 -1.74 -4.50
N HIS A 115 0.62 -1.39 -5.40
CA HIS A 115 0.64 -1.83 -6.80
C HIS A 115 0.01 -0.80 -7.75
N ASN A 116 -0.28 0.40 -7.25
CA ASN A 116 -0.76 1.55 -8.00
C ASN A 116 0.16 2.75 -7.74
N LYS A 117 0.04 3.79 -8.56
CA LYS A 117 0.90 4.97 -8.51
C LYS A 117 0.91 5.62 -7.13
N GLU A 118 -0.26 5.83 -6.53
CA GLU A 118 -0.42 6.54 -5.26
C GLU A 118 0.20 5.75 -4.10
N GLY A 119 -0.11 4.45 -4.00
CA GLY A 119 0.46 3.59 -2.96
C GLY A 119 1.96 3.41 -3.11
N LEU A 120 2.46 3.23 -4.34
CA LEU A 120 3.88 3.12 -4.61
C LEU A 120 4.63 4.42 -4.31
N GLN A 121 4.00 5.58 -4.52
CA GLN A 121 4.60 6.86 -4.15
C GLN A 121 4.84 6.95 -2.64
N TYR A 122 3.85 6.58 -1.82
CA TYR A 122 4.03 6.52 -0.36
C TYR A 122 5.16 5.58 0.03
N VAL A 123 5.18 4.38 -0.55
CA VAL A 123 6.22 3.38 -0.26
C VAL A 123 7.60 3.88 -0.65
N VAL A 124 7.80 4.38 -1.88
CA VAL A 124 9.13 4.86 -2.32
C VAL A 124 9.58 6.03 -1.46
N ASN A 125 8.69 6.98 -1.14
CA ASN A 125 9.02 8.10 -0.25
C ASN A 125 9.43 7.60 1.14
N GLN A 126 8.77 6.57 1.67
CA GLN A 126 9.11 6.01 2.97
C GLN A 126 10.44 5.22 2.93
N ILE A 127 10.75 4.55 1.82
CA ILE A 127 12.05 3.88 1.58
C ILE A 127 13.17 4.92 1.61
N GLN A 128 12.98 6.06 0.95
CA GLN A 128 13.99 7.14 0.91
C GLN A 128 14.29 7.76 2.28
N LYS A 129 13.42 7.60 3.28
CA LYS A 129 13.65 8.02 4.66
C LYS A 129 14.43 7.00 5.49
N GLN A 130 14.61 5.77 4.99
CA GLN A 130 15.36 4.74 5.69
C GLN A 130 16.86 4.94 5.51
N THR A 131 17.65 4.46 6.47
CA THR A 131 19.10 4.42 6.39
C THR A 131 19.55 3.02 5.99
N PHE A 132 20.31 2.90 4.90
CA PHE A 132 20.89 1.65 4.42
C PHE A 132 22.17 1.92 3.61
N GLU A 133 23.05 0.93 3.49
CA GLU A 133 24.25 1.01 2.63
C GLU A 133 23.92 0.71 1.16
N GLN A 134 23.06 -0.27 0.89
CA GLN A 134 22.54 -0.59 -0.44
C GLN A 134 21.05 -0.94 -0.41
N LEU A 135 20.35 -0.61 -1.50
CA LEU A 135 18.92 -0.91 -1.68
C LEU A 135 18.72 -2.01 -2.71
N HIS A 136 17.92 -3.01 -2.33
CA HIS A 136 17.56 -4.15 -3.17
C HIS A 136 16.04 -4.20 -3.35
N PHE A 137 15.56 -4.27 -4.59
CA PHE A 137 14.13 -4.42 -4.90
C PHE A 137 13.82 -5.80 -5.45
N VAL A 138 12.98 -6.55 -4.77
CA VAL A 138 12.30 -7.74 -5.30
C VAL A 138 10.94 -7.29 -5.80
N LEU A 139 10.84 -7.09 -7.12
CA LEU A 139 9.73 -6.36 -7.73
C LEU A 139 8.99 -7.24 -8.73
N GLY A 140 7.68 -7.34 -8.61
CA GLY A 140 6.83 -8.07 -9.54
C GLY A 140 5.43 -7.48 -9.63
N PHE A 141 4.78 -7.68 -10.78
CA PHE A 141 3.46 -7.13 -11.10
C PHE A 141 2.56 -8.19 -11.75
N VAL A 142 1.28 -7.84 -11.93
CA VAL A 142 0.34 -8.60 -12.76
C VAL A 142 0.13 -7.86 -14.09
N ASN A 143 -0.30 -8.56 -15.13
CA ASN A 143 -0.45 -8.01 -16.48
C ASN A 143 -1.51 -6.89 -16.59
N ASP A 144 -2.51 -6.89 -15.71
CA ASP A 144 -3.67 -5.98 -15.79
C ASP A 144 -3.35 -4.55 -15.30
N LYS A 145 -2.09 -4.23 -15.03
CA LYS A 145 -1.66 -2.95 -14.45
C LYS A 145 -0.85 -2.16 -15.47
N ASP A 146 -1.03 -0.84 -15.43
CA ASP A 146 -0.15 0.08 -16.13
C ASP A 146 1.20 0.17 -15.41
N VAL A 147 2.01 -0.88 -15.58
CA VAL A 147 3.33 -1.01 -14.94
C VAL A 147 4.28 0.06 -15.48
N GLN A 148 4.17 0.41 -16.77
CA GLN A 148 5.07 1.35 -17.40
C GLN A 148 4.98 2.75 -16.77
N SER A 149 3.80 3.20 -16.35
CA SER A 149 3.66 4.52 -15.70
C SER A 149 4.17 4.57 -14.26
N VAL A 150 4.31 3.43 -13.57
CA VAL A 150 4.80 3.39 -12.18
C VAL A 150 6.29 3.07 -12.06
N LEU A 151 6.91 2.45 -13.07
CA LEU A 151 8.35 2.16 -13.05
C LEU A 151 9.23 3.41 -12.82
N PRO A 152 8.93 4.59 -13.39
CA PRO A 152 9.71 5.81 -13.13
C PRO A 152 9.69 6.28 -11.67
N LEU A 153 8.78 5.79 -10.83
CA LEU A 153 8.73 6.15 -9.41
C LEU A 153 9.90 5.55 -8.62
N PHE A 154 10.44 4.41 -9.05
CA PHE A 154 11.44 3.68 -8.29
C PHE A 154 12.85 4.29 -8.45
N PRO A 155 13.72 4.22 -7.43
CA PRO A 155 15.04 4.83 -7.47
C PRO A 155 16.00 4.09 -8.41
N LYS A 156 16.65 4.81 -9.32
CA LYS A 156 17.60 4.22 -10.29
C LYS A 156 18.83 3.60 -9.61
N ASP A 157 19.26 4.19 -8.50
CA ASP A 157 20.37 3.69 -7.69
C ASP A 157 19.91 2.59 -6.72
N ALA A 158 19.52 1.44 -7.29
CA ALA A 158 19.14 0.25 -6.55
C ALA A 158 19.37 -1.01 -7.38
N LYS A 159 19.48 -2.16 -6.69
CA LYS A 159 19.64 -3.47 -7.34
C LYS A 159 18.28 -4.13 -7.53
N TYR A 160 17.89 -4.39 -8.77
CA TYR A 160 16.58 -4.97 -9.07
C TYR A 160 16.61 -6.48 -9.31
N TYR A 161 15.60 -7.15 -8.75
CA TYR A 161 15.30 -8.58 -8.85
C TYR A 161 13.85 -8.70 -9.33
N PHE A 162 13.68 -8.70 -10.65
CA PHE A 162 12.35 -8.79 -11.27
C PHE A 162 11.82 -10.21 -11.15
N VAL A 163 10.63 -10.36 -10.59
CA VAL A 163 10.02 -11.66 -10.28
C VAL A 163 8.64 -11.80 -10.90
N LYS A 164 8.27 -13.04 -11.20
CA LYS A 164 6.90 -13.39 -11.59
C LYS A 164 6.16 -14.02 -10.38
N PRO A 165 5.02 -13.47 -9.94
CA PRO A 165 4.17 -14.13 -8.96
C PRO A 165 3.51 -15.39 -9.56
N ALA A 166 3.32 -16.42 -8.72
CA ALA A 166 2.84 -17.75 -9.07
C ALA A 166 1.32 -17.81 -9.32
N ILE A 167 0.84 -16.96 -10.23
CA ILE A 167 -0.55 -16.88 -10.67
C ILE A 167 -0.61 -16.71 -12.20
N SER A 168 -1.74 -17.11 -12.80
CA SER A 168 -1.92 -17.08 -14.28
C SER A 168 -1.69 -15.69 -14.88
N ARG A 169 -2.15 -14.65 -14.20
CA ARG A 169 -2.02 -13.24 -14.61
C ARG A 169 -0.71 -12.56 -14.17
N GLY A 170 0.23 -13.29 -13.60
CA GLY A 170 1.53 -12.76 -13.20
C GLY A 170 2.33 -12.31 -14.42
N MET A 171 2.87 -11.09 -14.38
CA MET A 171 3.71 -10.58 -15.46
C MET A 171 5.00 -11.37 -15.56
N ASP A 172 5.41 -11.68 -16.79
CA ASP A 172 6.68 -12.36 -17.02
C ASP A 172 7.87 -11.52 -16.54
N SER A 173 8.82 -12.15 -15.84
CA SER A 173 9.94 -11.45 -15.23
C SER A 173 10.91 -10.85 -16.24
N GLU A 174 11.09 -11.49 -17.42
CA GLU A 174 11.93 -10.93 -18.48
C GLU A 174 11.22 -9.77 -19.16
N HIS A 175 9.91 -9.87 -19.38
CA HIS A 175 9.12 -8.75 -19.88
C HIS A 175 9.18 -7.54 -18.93
N LEU A 176 8.99 -7.75 -17.63
CA LEU A 176 9.11 -6.70 -16.61
C LEU A 176 10.49 -6.05 -16.64
N LYS A 177 11.56 -6.85 -16.73
CA LYS A 177 12.94 -6.36 -16.85
C LYS A 177 13.11 -5.48 -18.09
N THR A 178 12.56 -5.87 -19.24
CA THR A 178 12.62 -5.07 -20.47
C THR A 178 11.91 -3.72 -20.30
N LEU A 179 10.74 -3.69 -19.65
CA LEU A 179 10.03 -2.44 -19.35
C LEU A 179 10.84 -1.57 -18.38
N ALA A 180 11.37 -2.18 -17.31
CA ALA A 180 12.14 -1.51 -16.27
C ALA A 180 13.43 -0.88 -16.81
N ALA A 181 14.10 -1.54 -17.77
CA ALA A 181 15.27 -1.00 -18.45
C ALA A 181 14.97 0.34 -19.17
N LYS A 182 13.77 0.52 -19.74
CA LYS A 182 13.36 1.80 -20.36
C LYS A 182 13.23 2.93 -19.33
N ALA A 183 12.96 2.59 -18.07
CA ALA A 183 12.93 3.52 -16.95
C ALA A 183 14.30 3.64 -16.23
N GLN A 184 15.37 3.07 -16.81
CA GLN A 184 16.72 3.05 -16.24
C GLN A 184 16.81 2.30 -14.89
N LEU A 185 15.95 1.28 -14.71
CA LEU A 185 16.02 0.38 -13.56
C LEU A 185 16.76 -0.89 -13.98
N GLU A 186 17.97 -1.06 -13.46
CA GLU A 186 18.85 -2.17 -13.86
C GLU A 186 18.76 -3.37 -12.92
N GLY A 187 18.59 -4.56 -13.49
CA GLY A 187 18.42 -5.76 -12.69
C GLY A 187 18.37 -7.06 -13.48
N LYS A 188 18.10 -8.14 -12.75
CA LYS A 188 17.97 -9.49 -13.31
C LYS A 188 16.56 -10.03 -13.10
N ALA A 189 16.11 -10.82 -14.06
CA ALA A 189 14.84 -11.51 -14.01
C ALA A 189 14.99 -12.88 -13.33
N TYR A 190 13.96 -13.28 -12.59
CA TYR A 190 13.87 -14.55 -11.89
C TYR A 190 12.47 -15.13 -12.07
N LYS A 191 12.40 -16.41 -12.44
CA LYS A 191 11.14 -17.11 -12.77
C LYS A 191 10.14 -17.23 -11.61
N SER A 192 10.51 -16.91 -10.38
CA SER A 192 9.61 -16.92 -9.22
C SER A 192 10.03 -15.92 -8.14
N VAL A 193 9.07 -15.48 -7.33
CA VAL A 193 9.31 -14.60 -6.17
C VAL A 193 10.33 -15.22 -5.24
N LYS A 194 10.15 -16.49 -4.86
CA LYS A 194 11.09 -17.24 -4.01
C LYS A 194 12.54 -17.20 -4.51
N LYS A 195 12.77 -17.34 -5.82
CA LYS A 195 14.13 -17.29 -6.40
C LYS A 195 14.72 -15.90 -6.36
N GLY A 196 13.96 -14.88 -6.75
CA GLY A 196 14.42 -13.48 -6.70
C GLY A 196 14.69 -13.02 -5.27
N PHE A 197 13.78 -13.32 -4.34
CA PHE A 197 13.93 -12.97 -2.93
C PHE A 197 15.14 -13.63 -2.28
N LYS A 198 15.32 -14.95 -2.45
CA LYS A 198 16.51 -15.65 -1.96
C LYS A 198 17.81 -15.05 -2.54
N LYS A 199 17.77 -14.63 -3.81
CA LYS A 199 18.93 -14.03 -4.46
C LYS A 199 19.24 -12.63 -3.95
N ALA A 200 18.21 -11.82 -3.67
CA ALA A 200 18.36 -10.51 -3.03
C ALA A 200 18.99 -10.66 -1.63
N LEU A 201 18.44 -11.54 -0.79
CA LEU A 201 18.99 -11.80 0.55
C LEU A 201 20.44 -12.28 0.52
N SER A 202 20.80 -13.17 -0.42
CA SER A 202 22.18 -13.66 -0.56
C SER A 202 23.19 -12.59 -1.00
N LYS A 203 22.72 -11.43 -1.46
CA LYS A 203 23.53 -10.32 -1.97
C LYS A 203 23.49 -9.08 -1.08
N ALA A 204 22.53 -9.00 -0.16
CA ALA A 204 22.40 -7.93 0.80
C ALA A 204 23.37 -8.15 1.97
N GLY A 205 24.16 -7.11 2.29
CA GLY A 205 24.91 -6.99 3.53
C GLY A 205 24.00 -6.73 4.73
N LYS A 206 24.53 -6.79 5.95
CA LYS A 206 23.74 -6.63 7.18
C LYS A 206 23.08 -5.26 7.33
N LYS A 207 23.65 -4.22 6.73
CA LYS A 207 23.17 -2.83 6.75
C LYS A 207 22.43 -2.43 5.47
N ASP A 208 22.16 -3.39 4.59
CA ASP A 208 21.37 -3.15 3.38
C ASP A 208 19.88 -3.25 3.70
N MET A 209 19.07 -2.72 2.77
CA MET A 209 17.63 -2.86 2.78
C MET A 209 17.16 -3.68 1.58
N VAL A 210 16.26 -4.63 1.82
CA VAL A 210 15.53 -5.38 0.80
C VAL A 210 14.05 -5.02 0.88
N TYR A 211 13.53 -4.43 -0.18
CA TYR A 211 12.10 -4.21 -0.35
C TYR A 211 11.48 -5.27 -1.27
N VAL A 212 10.33 -5.82 -0.88
CA VAL A 212 9.55 -6.79 -1.67
C VAL A 212 8.16 -6.24 -1.97
N GLY A 213 7.78 -6.10 -3.24
CA GLY A 213 6.46 -5.56 -3.56
C GLY A 213 6.14 -5.41 -5.04
N GLY A 214 5.27 -4.44 -5.35
CA GLY A 214 4.71 -4.20 -6.69
C GLY A 214 3.38 -4.93 -6.94
N SER A 215 3.06 -5.93 -6.12
CA SER A 215 1.80 -6.65 -6.20
C SER A 215 1.48 -7.36 -4.90
N THR A 216 0.18 -7.42 -4.56
CA THR A 216 -0.31 -8.26 -3.47
C THR A 216 0.14 -9.72 -3.60
N PHE A 217 0.22 -10.26 -4.83
CA PHE A 217 0.59 -11.66 -5.05
C PHE A 217 2.08 -11.92 -4.86
N VAL A 218 2.93 -10.91 -5.06
CA VAL A 218 4.36 -11.02 -4.75
C VAL A 218 4.55 -11.07 -3.24
N VAL A 219 3.85 -10.19 -2.51
CA VAL A 219 3.91 -10.15 -1.04
C VAL A 219 3.38 -11.44 -0.43
N ALA A 220 2.28 -11.98 -0.94
CA ALA A 220 1.68 -13.22 -0.46
C ALA A 220 2.61 -14.45 -0.52
N GLU A 221 3.67 -14.42 -1.33
CA GLU A 221 4.65 -15.52 -1.43
C GLU A 221 5.82 -15.39 -0.42
N VAL A 222 5.91 -14.28 0.32
CA VAL A 222 7.00 -14.02 1.28
C VAL A 222 6.53 -13.75 2.71
N VAL A 223 5.21 -13.69 2.93
CA VAL A 223 4.58 -13.52 4.25
C VAL A 223 3.95 -14.81 4.74
#